data_AF-E2AMT0-F1
#
_entry.id   AF-E2AMT0-F1
#
_cell.length_a   1.000
_cell.length_b   1.000
_cell.length_c   1.000
_cell.angle_alpha   90.00
_cell.angle_beta   90.00
_cell.angle_gamma   90.00
#
_symmetry.space_group_name_H-M   'P 1'
#
loop_
_entity.id
_entity.type
_entity.pdbx_description
1 polymer ?
#
loop_
_entity_poly.entity_id
_entity_poly.type
_entity_poly.pdbx_seq_one_letter_code
_entity_poly.pdbx_strand_id
1 'polypeptide(L)'
;GKSFNEKLMMAKILGCLPKDFNNFVTSWSLLSEDVSLESFLEKLTNAERNITERLDDTSHEAFKAQSKSTNSQDKKAVNKKFQGKCHKCGKKGHMQQDC
;
A
#
# COMPACT_ATOMS: atom_id res chain seq x y z
N GLY A 1 26.63 29.64 2.46
CA GLY A 1 25.71 30.55 1.75
C GLY A 1 24.62 29.80 0.99
N LYS A 2 24.97 29.08 -0.08
CA LYS A 2 24.01 28.43 -1.00
C LYS A 2 23.14 27.33 -0.36
N SER A 3 23.75 26.39 0.38
CA SER A 3 23.04 25.28 1.04
C SER A 3 21.94 25.74 2.03
N PHE A 4 22.17 26.80 2.80
CA PHE A 4 21.14 27.33 3.71
C PHE A 4 19.93 27.91 2.96
N ASN A 5 20.17 28.59 1.84
CA ASN A 5 19.10 29.16 1.02
C ASN A 5 18.25 28.06 0.36
N GLU A 6 18.89 26.99 -0.10
CA GLU A 6 18.21 25.81 -0.66
C GLU A 6 17.31 25.13 0.38
N LYS A 7 17.82 24.90 1.60
CA LYS A 7 17.01 24.34 2.71
C LYS A 7 15.79 25.20 3.01
N LEU A 8 15.94 26.52 3.02
CA LEU A 8 14.84 27.45 3.25
C LEU A 8 13.81 27.45 2.11
N MET A 9 14.27 27.35 0.85
CA MET A 9 13.38 27.21 -0.31
C MET A 9 12.58 25.90 -0.25
N MET A 10 13.24 24.78 0.03
CA MET A 10 12.57 23.48 0.19
C MET A 10 11.52 23.51 1.30
N ALA A 11 11.85 24.09 2.47
CA ALA A 11 10.89 24.22 3.58
C ALA A 11 9.67 25.08 3.20
N LYS A 12 9.88 26.18 2.47
CA LYS A 12 8.78 27.03 1.96
C LYS A 12 7.91 26.27 0.97
N ILE A 13 8.50 25.48 0.07
CA ILE A 13 7.75 24.67 -0.89
C ILE A 13 6.90 23.63 -0.14
N LEU A 14 7.49 22.89 0.80
CA LEU A 14 6.77 21.90 1.62
C LEU A 14 5.57 22.51 2.36
N GLY A 15 5.69 23.73 2.87
CA GLY A 15 4.60 24.44 3.54
C GLY A 15 3.48 24.94 2.62
N CYS A 16 3.72 24.99 1.30
CA CYS A 16 2.75 25.43 0.30
C CYS A 16 2.12 24.28 -0.50
N LEU A 17 2.55 23.03 -0.29
CA LEU A 17 2.06 21.88 -1.04
C LEU A 17 0.62 21.48 -0.62
N PRO A 18 -0.23 21.03 -1.56
CA PRO A 18 -1.54 20.45 -1.26
C PRO A 18 -1.47 19.22 -0.35
N LYS A 19 -2.58 18.91 0.34
CA LYS A 19 -2.68 17.77 1.27
C LYS A 19 -2.38 16.41 0.62
N ASP A 20 -2.58 16.28 -0.69
CA ASP A 20 -2.26 15.06 -1.45
C ASP A 20 -0.76 14.72 -1.41
N PHE A 21 0.09 15.72 -1.14
CA PHE A 21 1.53 15.57 -0.98
C PHE A 21 1.95 15.21 0.45
N ASN A 22 1.04 14.96 1.38
CA ASN A 22 1.39 14.61 2.77
C ASN A 22 2.32 13.39 2.87
N ASN A 23 2.14 12.40 1.98
CA ASN A 23 3.04 11.25 1.91
C ASN A 23 4.46 11.66 1.50
N PHE A 24 4.56 12.60 0.55
CA PHE A 24 5.84 13.16 0.14
C PHE A 24 6.48 13.98 1.26
N VAL A 25 5.73 14.87 1.91
CA VAL A 25 6.22 15.70 3.04
C VAL A 25 6.72 14.82 4.18
N THR A 26 5.98 13.77 4.54
CA THR A 26 6.38 12.81 5.59
C THR A 26 7.65 12.06 5.20
N SER A 27 7.69 11.53 3.97
CA SER A 27 8.87 10.82 3.46
C SER A 27 10.08 11.74 3.42
N TRP A 28 9.91 12.98 3.00
CA TRP A 28 10.96 13.99 2.95
C TRP A 28 11.47 14.38 4.34
N SER A 29 10.58 14.49 5.33
CA SER A 29 10.97 14.75 6.72
C SER A 29 11.80 13.63 7.35
N LEU A 30 11.76 12.42 6.79
CA LEU A 30 12.56 11.27 7.23
C LEU A 30 13.93 11.19 6.53
N LEU A 31 14.15 11.93 5.43
CA LEU A 31 15.46 12.00 4.79
C LEU A 31 16.42 12.87 5.61
N SER A 32 17.68 12.45 5.68
CA SER A 32 18.78 13.16 6.37
C SER A 32 19.03 14.56 5.77
N GLU A 33 19.70 15.43 6.53
CA GLU A 33 19.83 16.87 6.28
C GLU A 33 20.64 17.33 5.05
N ASP A 34 21.27 16.40 4.31
CA ASP A 34 22.22 16.68 3.22
C ASP A 34 21.63 16.49 1.81
N VAL A 35 20.34 16.81 1.64
CA VAL A 35 19.70 16.70 0.31
C VAL A 35 19.80 18.02 -0.46
N SER A 36 20.24 17.96 -1.72
CA SER A 36 20.31 19.10 -2.62
C SER A 36 18.93 19.50 -3.14
N LEU A 37 18.79 20.76 -3.55
CA LEU A 37 17.55 21.27 -4.18
C LEU A 37 17.17 20.47 -5.44
N GLU A 38 18.16 20.02 -6.21
CA GLU A 38 17.94 19.23 -7.42
C GLU A 38 17.28 17.88 -7.11
N SER A 39 17.79 17.16 -6.11
CA SER A 39 17.20 15.88 -5.68
C SER A 39 15.80 16.08 -5.07
N PHE A 40 15.56 17.21 -4.39
CA PHE A 40 14.22 17.58 -3.93
C PHE A 40 13.22 17.71 -5.08
N LEU A 41 13.56 18.49 -6.10
CA LEU A 41 12.69 18.74 -7.25
C LEU A 41 12.43 17.47 -8.06
N GLU A 42 13.44 16.61 -8.22
CA GLU A 42 13.27 15.30 -8.86
C GLU A 42 12.25 14.44 -8.11
N LYS A 43 12.40 14.30 -6.78
CA LYS A 43 11.45 13.52 -5.98
C LYS A 43 10.06 14.14 -5.97
N LEU A 44 9.94 15.46 -5.97
CA LEU A 44 8.65 16.16 -6.03
C LEU A 44 7.94 15.88 -7.35
N THR A 45 8.66 15.97 -8.47
CA THR A 45 8.11 15.67 -9.80
C THR A 45 7.64 14.21 -9.89
N ASN A 46 8.37 13.28 -9.27
CA ASN A 46 7.94 11.87 -9.21
C ASN A 46 6.69 11.67 -8.35
N ALA A 47 6.57 12.40 -7.25
CA ALA A 47 5.35 12.38 -6.42
C ALA A 47 4.14 12.94 -7.17
N GLU A 48 4.30 14.02 -7.94
CA GLU A 48 3.25 14.60 -8.80
C GLU A 48 2.71 13.57 -9.80
N ARG A 49 3.60 12.83 -10.46
CA ARG A 49 3.21 11.76 -11.40
C ARG A 49 2.38 10.69 -10.70
N ASN A 50 2.80 10.25 -9.52
CA ASN A 50 2.08 9.23 -8.75
C ASN A 50 0.69 9.70 -8.28
N ILE A 51 0.55 10.98 -7.89
CA ILE A 51 -0.75 11.55 -7.52
C ILE A 51 -1.65 11.69 -8.75
N THR A 52 -1.09 12.10 -9.89
CA THR A 52 -1.83 12.24 -11.16
C THR A 52 -2.37 10.90 -11.64
N GLU A 53 -1.56 9.83 -11.58
CA GLU A 53 -2.00 8.48 -11.93
C GLU A 53 -3.15 7.98 -11.03
N ARG A 54 -3.23 8.42 -9.77
CA ARG A 54 -4.31 8.04 -8.85
C ARG A 54 -5.64 8.76 -9.14
N LEU A 55 -5.61 9.94 -9.77
CA LEU A 55 -6.84 10.67 -10.12
C LEU A 55 -7.56 10.04 -11.32
N ASP A 56 -6.82 9.43 -12.25
CA ASP A 56 -7.40 8.66 -13.37
C ASP A 56 -7.96 7.29 -12.91
N ASP A 57 -7.43 6.72 -11.82
CA ASP A 57 -7.82 5.39 -11.34
C ASP A 57 -8.88 5.41 -10.20
N THR A 58 -9.40 6.59 -9.83
CA THR A 58 -10.47 6.72 -8.82
C THR A 58 -11.83 6.16 -9.29
N SER A 59 -11.85 5.40 -10.40
CA SER A 59 -12.99 4.58 -10.81
C SER A 59 -12.87 3.08 -10.47
N HIS A 60 -11.76 2.57 -9.92
CA HIS A 60 -11.66 1.14 -9.60
C HIS A 60 -11.03 0.80 -8.24
N GLU A 61 -11.91 0.55 -7.26
CA GLU A 61 -11.83 -0.60 -6.33
C GLU A 61 -10.49 -0.85 -5.59
N ALA A 62 -10.08 0.06 -4.71
CA ALA A 62 -8.97 -0.18 -3.80
C ALA A 62 -9.42 -0.79 -2.47
N PHE A 63 -9.53 -2.13 -2.39
CA PHE A 63 -9.08 -2.96 -1.26
C PHE A 63 -9.25 -4.46 -1.61
N LYS A 64 -8.44 -4.98 -2.54
CA LYS A 64 -8.06 -6.40 -2.53
C LYS A 64 -6.63 -6.50 -2.01
N ALA A 65 -6.52 -6.63 -0.69
CA ALA A 65 -5.30 -7.08 -0.05
C ALA A 65 -4.97 -8.50 -0.55
N GLN A 66 -4.06 -8.60 -1.52
CA GLN A 66 -3.42 -9.88 -1.86
C GLN A 66 -2.24 -10.09 -0.91
N SER A 67 -2.50 -10.72 0.23
CA SER A 67 -1.45 -11.33 1.06
C SER A 67 -0.91 -12.55 0.32
N LYS A 68 0.22 -12.40 -0.39
CA LYS A 68 0.92 -13.53 -1.01
C LYS A 68 2.01 -14.07 -0.08
N SER A 69 1.63 -15.06 0.73
CA SER A 69 2.39 -16.26 1.13
C SER A 69 1.63 -16.89 2.30
N THR A 70 0.96 -18.02 2.13
CA THR A 70 1.64 -19.32 2.03
C THR A 70 0.99 -20.24 1.01
N ASN A 71 1.83 -20.81 0.16
CA ASN A 71 1.76 -22.16 -0.41
C ASN A 71 0.54 -22.99 0.05
N SER A 72 -0.44 -23.19 -0.84
CA SER A 72 -0.99 -24.50 -1.17
C SER A 72 -2.00 -24.39 -2.30
N GLN A 73 -2.00 -25.42 -3.14
CA GLN A 73 -2.73 -25.55 -4.39
C GLN A 73 -4.26 -25.48 -4.18
N ASP A 74 -4.92 -24.46 -4.73
CA ASP A 74 -6.39 -24.48 -4.87
C ASP A 74 -6.78 -24.84 -6.30
N LYS A 75 -6.91 -26.15 -6.50
CA LYS A 75 -7.65 -26.73 -7.61
C LYS A 75 -9.12 -26.85 -7.22
N LYS A 76 -9.96 -26.18 -8.02
CA LYS A 76 -11.33 -26.55 -8.36
C LYS A 76 -12.33 -26.63 -7.20
N ALA A 77 -13.22 -25.65 -7.22
CA ALA A 77 -14.63 -25.83 -6.88
C ALA A 77 -15.17 -27.13 -7.49
N VAL A 78 -15.35 -28.14 -6.64
CA VAL A 78 -16.35 -29.19 -6.82
C VAL A 78 -16.96 -29.37 -5.44
N ASN A 79 -18.26 -29.09 -5.35
CA ASN A 79 -19.13 -29.40 -4.21
C ASN A 79 -19.12 -30.91 -3.90
N LYS A 80 -18.04 -31.43 -3.31
CA LYS A 80 -18.05 -32.74 -2.66
C LYS A 80 -18.50 -32.51 -1.22
N LYS A 81 -19.81 -32.68 -0.99
CA LYS A 81 -20.37 -32.82 0.36
C LYS A 81 -19.49 -33.82 1.11
N PHE A 82 -18.95 -33.44 2.27
CA PHE A 82 -18.09 -34.31 3.06
C PHE A 82 -18.88 -35.57 3.44
N GLN A 83 -18.49 -36.72 2.87
CA GLN A 83 -19.22 -37.99 3.05
C GLN A 83 -18.78 -38.75 4.31
N GLY A 84 -17.77 -38.25 5.03
CA GLY A 84 -17.29 -38.85 6.28
C GLY A 84 -18.17 -38.53 7.49
N LYS A 85 -17.90 -39.23 8.61
CA LYS A 85 -18.45 -38.91 9.93
C LYS A 85 -17.54 -37.93 10.65
N CYS A 86 -18.12 -36.95 11.32
CA CYS A 86 -17.40 -36.01 12.18
C CYS A 86 -16.71 -36.76 13.31
N HIS A 87 -15.43 -36.49 13.53
CA HIS A 87 -14.65 -37.15 14.59
C HIS A 87 -15.00 -36.66 16.00
N LYS A 88 -15.72 -35.54 16.12
CA LYS A 88 -16.16 -34.97 17.41
C LYS A 88 -17.53 -35.47 17.84
N CYS A 89 -18.53 -35.43 16.95
CA CYS A 89 -19.91 -35.80 17.28
C CYS A 89 -20.40 -37.11 16.62
N GLY A 90 -19.60 -37.71 15.74
CA GLY A 90 -19.94 -38.96 15.03
C GLY A 90 -20.97 -38.80 13.90
N LYS A 91 -21.54 -37.60 13.67
CA LYS A 91 -22.56 -37.36 12.64
C LYS A 91 -21.93 -37.21 11.26
N LYS A 92 -22.58 -37.74 10.23
CA LYS A 92 -22.12 -37.64 8.83
C LYS A 92 -22.47 -36.28 8.21
N GLY A 93 -21.62 -35.79 7.31
CA GLY A 93 -21.89 -34.58 6.52
C GLY A 93 -21.00 -33.37 6.81
N HIS A 94 -20.25 -33.37 7.92
CA HIS A 94 -19.31 -32.29 8.28
C HIS A 94 -18.08 -32.85 9.03
N MET A 95 -16.99 -32.09 9.03
CA MET A 95 -15.76 -32.41 9.78
C MET A 95 -15.78 -31.77 11.17
N GLN A 96 -14.85 -32.16 12.06
CA GLN A 96 -14.76 -31.60 13.42
C GLN A 96 -14.62 -30.06 13.43
N GLN A 97 -14.02 -29.47 12.39
CA GLN A 97 -13.87 -28.02 12.28
C GLN A 97 -15.21 -27.29 12.10
N ASP A 98 -16.24 -27.97 11.57
CA ASP A 98 -17.59 -27.45 11.32
C ASP A 98 -18.63 -27.97 12.34
N CYS A 99 -18.18 -28.51 13.50
CA CYS A 99 -19.03 -29.22 14.46
C CYS A 99 -19.35 -28.46 15.75
#